data_AF-A0A1G8PVS5-F1
#
_entry.id   AF-A0A1G8PVS5-F1
#
_cell.length_a   1.000
_cell.length_b   1.000
_cell.length_c   1.000
_cell.angle_alpha   90.00
_cell.angle_beta   90.00
_cell.angle_gamma   90.00
#
_symmetry.space_group_name_H-M   'P 1'
#
loop_
_entity.id
_entity.type
_entity.pdbx_description
1 polymer ?
#
loop_
_entity_poly.entity_id
_entity_poly.type
_entity_poly.pdbx_seq_one_letter_code
_entity_poly.pdbx_strand_id
1 'polypeptide(L)'
;MRTPLQPIDAAALQRYRQQLQQSSSVLRTRAGDLRRLAQLPRWESTAARLYEDVVHREARLLAAVAERLLDAAEILRRHIDTATHREAELAAAAKATAAAAGGLAAAAGDAIRGSVAPVARSVLRDIDGAMP
;
A
#
# COMPACT_ATOMS: atom_id res chain seq x y z
N MET A 1 17.24 21.88 -6.78
CA MET A 1 17.19 20.51 -7.35
C MET A 1 16.39 19.65 -6.39
N ARG A 2 15.22 19.14 -6.78
CA ARG A 2 14.44 18.20 -5.96
C ARG A 2 15.02 16.81 -6.18
N THR A 3 15.63 16.23 -5.14
CA THR A 3 16.10 14.84 -5.17
C THR A 3 14.91 13.93 -5.52
N PRO A 4 15.00 13.07 -6.55
CA PRO A 4 13.92 12.14 -6.85
C PRO A 4 13.76 11.20 -5.65
N LEU A 5 12.56 11.22 -5.06
CA LEU A 5 12.19 10.29 -3.99
C LEU A 5 12.27 8.88 -4.59
N GLN A 6 13.13 8.04 -4.02
CA GLN A 6 13.21 6.64 -4.43
C GLN A 6 11.85 5.97 -4.20
N PRO A 7 11.38 5.12 -5.13
CA PRO A 7 10.14 4.38 -4.93
C PRO A 7 10.32 3.43 -3.74
N ILE A 8 9.62 3.73 -2.65
CA ILE A 8 9.55 2.86 -1.47
C ILE A 8 8.48 1.80 -1.75
N ASP A 9 8.83 0.52 -1.65
CA ASP A 9 7.87 -0.57 -1.83
C ASP A 9 6.87 -0.66 -0.66
N ALA A 10 5.68 -1.22 -0.93
CA ALA A 10 4.64 -1.37 0.08
C ALA A 10 5.10 -2.19 1.30
N ALA A 11 6.02 -3.14 1.08
CA ALA A 11 6.63 -3.96 2.12
C ALA A 11 7.51 -3.14 3.08
N ALA A 12 8.30 -2.20 2.57
CA ALA A 12 9.08 -1.27 3.39
C ALA A 12 8.17 -0.33 4.18
N LEU A 13 7.10 0.20 3.57
CA LEU A 13 6.14 1.04 4.28
C LEU A 13 5.43 0.28 5.42
N GLN A 14 5.08 -1.00 5.21
CA GLN A 14 4.54 -1.85 6.29
C GLN A 14 5.55 -2.06 7.42
N ARG A 15 6.83 -2.31 7.10
CA ARG A 15 7.91 -2.45 8.10
C ARG A 15 8.08 -1.17 8.91
N TYR A 16 8.12 -0.01 8.26
CA TYR A 16 8.18 1.29 8.94
C TYR A 16 6.97 1.52 9.85
N ARG A 17 5.75 1.20 9.37
CA ARG A 17 4.54 1.29 10.19
C ARG A 17 4.63 0.44 11.46
N GLN A 18 5.07 -0.82 11.33
CA GLN A 18 5.25 -1.72 12.47
C GLN A 18 6.29 -1.18 13.46
N GLN A 19 7.41 -0.65 12.95
CA GLN A 19 8.45 -0.03 13.78
C GLN A 19 7.89 1.17 14.57
N LEU A 20 7.10 2.04 13.95
CA LEU A 20 6.46 3.17 14.65
C LEU A 20 5.53 2.70 15.78
N GLN A 21 4.73 1.65 15.53
CA GLN A 21 3.85 1.06 16.55
C GLN A 21 4.65 0.45 17.71
N GLN A 22 5.75 -0.23 17.42
CA GLN A 22 6.63 -0.79 18.43
C GLN A 22 7.31 0.30 19.27
N SER A 23 7.86 1.34 18.63
CA SER A 23 8.42 2.50 19.32
C SER A 23 7.37 3.20 20.19
N SER A 24 6.16 3.39 19.68
CA SER A 24 5.04 3.95 20.44
C SER A 24 4.73 3.14 21.70
N SER A 25 4.67 1.81 21.58
CA SER A 25 4.46 0.90 22.71
C SER A 25 5.55 1.05 23.78
N VAL A 26 6.83 1.04 23.37
CA VAL A 26 7.98 1.24 24.28
C VAL A 26 7.88 2.57 25.03
N LEU A 27 7.55 3.66 24.33
CA LEU A 27 7.41 4.97 24.95
C LEU A 27 6.26 5.03 25.96
N ARG A 28 5.11 4.41 25.67
CA ARG A 28 3.99 4.34 26.63
C ARG A 28 4.38 3.56 27.89
N THR A 29 5.08 2.44 27.74
CA THR A 29 5.59 1.66 28.89
C THR A 29 6.51 2.51 29.76
N ARG A 30 7.49 3.20 29.16
CA ARG A 30 8.40 4.11 29.90
C ARG A 30 7.66 5.24 30.59
N ALA A 31 6.66 5.84 29.93
CA ALA A 31 5.80 6.85 30.56
C ALA A 31 5.04 6.30 31.76
N GLY A 32 4.55 5.06 31.68
CA GLY A 32 3.92 4.35 32.80
C GLY A 32 4.89 4.10 33.95
N ASP A 33 6.11 3.67 33.65
CA ASP A 33 7.17 3.46 34.65
C ASP A 33 7.51 4.76 35.40
N LEU A 34 7.67 5.86 34.68
CA LEU A 34 7.92 7.18 35.27
C LEU A 34 6.77 7.64 36.18
N ARG A 35 5.52 7.42 35.78
CA ARG A 35 4.36 7.74 36.63
C ARG A 35 4.36 6.91 37.91
N ARG A 36 4.71 5.63 37.83
CA ARG A 36 4.82 4.76 39.03
C ARG A 36 5.94 5.21 39.95
N LEU A 37 7.10 5.58 39.40
CA LEU A 37 8.22 6.10 40.19
C LEU A 37 7.85 7.41 40.91
N ALA A 38 7.10 8.30 40.24
CA ALA A 38 6.64 9.54 40.85
C ALA A 38 5.62 9.33 41.98
N GLN A 39 4.87 8.23 41.97
CA GLN A 39 3.89 7.89 43.02
C GLN A 39 4.50 7.23 44.26
N LEU A 40 5.79 6.89 44.25
CA LEU A 40 6.44 6.28 45.41
C LEU A 40 6.50 7.28 46.58
N PRO A 41 6.00 6.94 47.78
CA PRO A 41 5.91 7.89 48.89
C PRO A 41 7.29 8.09 49.54
N ARG A 42 7.96 9.22 49.26
CA ARG A 42 9.10 9.79 50.04
C ARG A 42 9.68 11.11 49.48
N TRP A 43 8.82 12.08 49.14
CA TRP A 43 9.25 13.34 48.53
C TRP A 43 9.07 14.51 49.50
N GLU A 44 9.80 14.48 50.62
CA GLU A 44 9.63 15.49 51.68
C GLU A 44 10.46 16.77 51.46
N SER A 45 11.46 16.74 50.57
CA SER A 45 12.29 17.91 50.27
C SER A 45 11.75 18.72 49.07
N THR A 46 12.03 20.02 49.04
CA THR A 46 11.74 20.88 47.89
C THR A 46 12.40 20.35 46.61
N ALA A 47 13.62 19.81 46.72
CA ALA A 47 14.31 19.19 45.59
C ALA A 47 13.59 17.94 45.07
N ALA A 48 12.99 17.15 45.96
CA ALA A 48 12.15 16.04 45.57
C ALA A 48 10.94 16.56 44.78
N ARG A 49 10.13 17.47 45.32
CA ARG A 49 8.94 17.98 44.61
C ARG A 49 9.25 18.51 43.20
N LEU A 50 10.38 19.22 43.04
CA LEU A 50 10.84 19.66 41.71
C LEU A 50 11.16 18.49 40.78
N TYR A 51 11.78 17.43 41.29
CA TYR A 51 12.04 16.22 40.54
C TYR A 51 10.74 15.48 40.17
N GLU A 52 9.71 15.55 41.01
CA GLU A 52 8.40 14.92 40.77
C GLU A 52 7.70 15.58 39.58
N ASP A 53 7.73 16.92 39.57
CA ASP A 53 7.21 17.74 38.47
C ASP A 53 7.94 17.44 37.15
N VAL A 54 9.27 17.30 37.19
CA VAL A 54 10.07 16.93 36.01
C VAL A 54 9.66 15.55 35.51
N VAL A 55 9.58 14.54 36.38
CA VAL A 55 9.18 13.17 36.01
C VAL A 55 7.76 13.14 35.42
N HIS A 56 6.82 13.87 36.01
CA HIS A 56 5.46 13.99 35.48
C HIS A 56 5.44 14.65 34.09
N ARG A 57 6.24 15.70 33.89
CA ARG A 57 6.37 16.39 32.61
C ARG A 57 6.95 15.48 31.54
N GLU A 58 8.03 14.77 31.85
CA GLU A 58 8.65 13.81 30.95
C GLU A 58 7.69 12.67 30.60
N ALA A 59 6.98 12.11 31.58
CA ALA A 59 5.97 11.08 31.32
C ALA A 59 4.85 11.58 30.39
N ARG A 60 4.41 12.83 30.51
CA ARG A 60 3.44 13.43 29.59
C ARG A 60 4.01 13.61 28.19
N LEU A 61 5.26 14.05 28.06
CA LEU A 61 5.93 14.22 26.77
C LEU A 61 6.11 12.88 26.05
N LEU A 62 6.57 11.84 26.76
CA LEU A 62 6.73 10.49 26.17
C LEU A 62 5.39 9.93 25.69
N ALA A 63 4.32 10.10 26.48
CA ALA A 63 2.97 9.71 26.06
C ALA A 63 2.52 10.47 24.80
N ALA A 64 2.73 11.79 24.73
CA ALA A 64 2.39 12.59 23.57
C ALA A 64 3.19 12.20 22.31
N VAL A 65 4.48 11.90 22.45
CA VAL A 65 5.31 11.39 21.34
C VAL A 65 4.79 10.03 20.89
N ALA A 66 4.40 9.15 21.82
CA ALA A 66 3.84 7.85 21.47
C ALA A 66 2.54 7.96 20.67
N GLU A 67 1.65 8.91 21.02
CA GLU A 67 0.44 9.18 20.23
C GLU A 67 0.79 9.66 18.81
N ARG A 68 1.73 10.60 18.67
CA ARG A 68 2.17 11.10 17.36
C ARG A 68 2.76 10.00 16.47
N LEU A 69 3.44 9.01 17.07
CA LEU A 69 3.93 7.84 16.33
C LEU A 69 2.79 6.94 15.84
N LEU A 70 1.69 6.81 16.61
CA LEU A 70 0.51 6.09 16.15
C LEU A 70 -0.20 6.84 15.01
N ASP A 71 -0.32 8.16 15.11
CA ASP A 71 -0.89 8.98 14.03
C ASP A 71 -0.09 8.82 12.73
N ALA A 72 1.24 8.86 12.83
CA ALA A 72 2.12 8.61 11.68
C ALA A 72 1.95 7.19 11.10
N ALA A 73 1.81 6.18 11.97
CA ALA A 73 1.56 4.81 11.53
C ALA A 73 0.20 4.66 10.82
N GLU A 74 -0.83 5.36 11.28
CA GLU A 74 -2.16 5.38 10.67
C GLU A 74 -2.15 6.09 9.30
N ILE A 75 -1.41 7.20 9.18
CA ILE A 75 -1.18 7.88 7.90
C ILE A 75 -0.51 6.92 6.91
N LEU A 76 0.54 6.21 7.33
CA LEU A 76 1.21 5.22 6.49
C LEU A 76 0.24 4.11 6.05
N ARG A 77 -0.61 3.61 6.94
CA ARG A 77 -1.63 2.61 6.59
C ARG A 77 -2.53 3.09 5.45
N ARG A 78 -3.08 4.30 5.56
CA ARG A 78 -3.95 4.88 4.53
C ARG A 78 -3.25 5.06 3.20
N HIS A 79 -1.98 5.46 3.21
CA HIS A 79 -1.19 5.56 1.98
C HIS A 79 -0.95 4.21 1.33
N ILE A 80 -0.66 3.16 2.12
CA ILE A 80 -0.51 1.79 1.61
C ILE A 80 -1.83 1.31 1.00
N ASP A 81 -2.94 1.48 1.72
CA ASP A 81 -4.28 1.06 1.25
C ASP A 81 -4.67 1.78 -0.06
N THR A 82 -4.35 3.06 -0.18
CA THR A 82 -4.61 3.83 -1.41
C THR A 82 -3.73 3.36 -2.57
N ALA A 83 -2.46 3.06 -2.31
CA ALA A 83 -1.53 2.59 -3.33
C ALA A 83 -1.95 1.21 -3.86
N THR A 84 -2.29 0.26 -2.97
CA THR A 84 -2.73 -1.08 -3.36
C THR A 84 -4.04 -1.06 -4.12
N HIS A 85 -4.99 -0.19 -3.73
CA HIS A 85 -6.23 -0.02 -4.47
C HIS A 85 -6.00 0.47 -5.90
N ARG A 86 -5.15 1.50 -6.06
CA ARG A 86 -4.79 2.02 -7.40
C ARG A 86 -4.08 0.97 -8.25
N GLU A 87 -3.16 0.20 -7.67
CA GLU A 87 -2.51 -0.90 -8.38
C GLU A 87 -3.52 -1.95 -8.86
N ALA A 88 -4.53 -2.27 -8.03
CA ALA A 88 -5.60 -3.19 -8.41
C ALA A 88 -6.48 -2.64 -9.54
N GLU A 89 -6.83 -1.35 -9.50
CA GLU A 89 -7.58 -0.68 -10.58
C GLU A 89 -6.82 -0.69 -11.90
N LEU A 90 -5.51 -0.37 -11.87
CA LEU A 90 -4.66 -0.41 -13.05
C LEU A 90 -4.52 -1.83 -13.61
N ALA A 91 -4.38 -2.84 -12.75
CA ALA A 91 -4.34 -4.24 -13.17
C ALA A 91 -5.67 -4.69 -13.79
N ALA A 92 -6.81 -4.27 -13.23
CA ALA A 92 -8.12 -4.54 -13.79
C ALA A 92 -8.32 -3.86 -15.16
N ALA A 93 -7.91 -2.60 -15.29
CA ALA A 93 -7.93 -1.86 -16.55
C ALA A 93 -7.05 -2.55 -17.61
N ALA A 94 -5.83 -2.95 -17.24
CA ALA A 94 -4.94 -3.70 -18.13
C ALA A 94 -5.58 -5.01 -18.61
N LYS A 95 -6.18 -5.79 -17.69
CA LYS A 95 -6.90 -7.02 -18.05
C LYS A 95 -8.08 -6.76 -19.00
N ALA A 96 -8.85 -5.70 -18.76
CA ALA A 96 -9.96 -5.32 -19.63
C ALA A 96 -9.46 -4.93 -21.03
N THR A 97 -8.37 -4.15 -21.12
CA THR A 97 -7.77 -3.81 -22.43
C THR A 97 -7.22 -5.03 -23.17
N ALA A 98 -6.61 -5.98 -22.47
CA ALA A 98 -6.13 -7.23 -23.07
C ALA A 98 -7.29 -8.08 -23.59
N ALA A 99 -8.40 -8.18 -22.85
CA ALA A 99 -9.60 -8.88 -23.29
C ALA A 99 -10.23 -8.22 -24.52
N ALA A 100 -10.31 -6.88 -24.54
CA ALA A 100 -10.82 -6.13 -25.69
C ALA A 100 -9.94 -6.33 -26.94
N ALA A 101 -8.62 -6.28 -26.78
CA ALA A 101 -7.68 -6.55 -27.88
C ALA A 101 -7.81 -7.98 -28.42
N GLY A 102 -7.97 -8.97 -27.53
CA GLY A 102 -8.24 -10.36 -27.93
C GLY A 102 -9.55 -10.53 -28.68
N GLY A 103 -10.62 -9.87 -28.24
CA GLY A 103 -11.92 -9.86 -28.92
C GLY A 103 -11.84 -9.24 -30.32
N LEU A 104 -11.11 -8.13 -30.47
CA LEU A 104 -10.83 -7.50 -31.77
C LEU A 104 -10.04 -8.42 -32.70
N ALA A 105 -9.00 -9.09 -32.19
CA ALA A 105 -8.21 -10.03 -32.97
C ALA A 105 -9.04 -11.24 -33.45
N ALA A 106 -9.91 -11.78 -32.58
CA ALA A 106 -10.82 -12.86 -32.94
C ALA A 106 -11.83 -12.43 -34.02
N ALA A 107 -12.47 -11.26 -33.83
CA ALA A 107 -13.42 -10.72 -34.80
C ALA A 107 -12.77 -10.45 -36.18
N ALA A 108 -11.54 -9.92 -36.19
CA ALA A 108 -10.78 -9.73 -37.42
C ALA A 108 -10.43 -11.08 -38.10
N GLY A 109 -10.03 -12.09 -37.32
CA GLY A 109 -9.76 -13.43 -37.82
C GLY A 109 -11.00 -14.09 -38.44
N ASP A 110 -12.15 -13.97 -37.79
CA ASP A 110 -13.42 -14.50 -38.30
C ASP A 110 -13.89 -13.74 -39.56
N ALA A 111 -13.70 -12.43 -39.61
CA ALA A 111 -14.00 -11.63 -40.80
C ALA A 111 -13.15 -12.06 -42.00
N ILE A 112 -11.83 -12.22 -41.82
CA ILE A 112 -10.91 -12.68 -42.86
C ILE A 112 -11.27 -14.11 -43.28
N ARG A 113 -11.56 -15.01 -42.34
CA ARG A 113 -11.97 -16.39 -42.66
C ARG A 113 -13.28 -16.41 -43.44
N GLY A 114 -14.25 -15.57 -43.04
CA GLY A 114 -15.53 -15.41 -43.72
C GLY A 114 -15.41 -14.87 -45.15
N SER A 115 -14.43 -14.00 -45.43
CA SER A 115 -14.19 -13.48 -46.77
C SER A 115 -13.36 -14.43 -47.65
N VAL A 116 -12.38 -15.14 -47.08
CA VAL A 116 -11.47 -16.04 -47.83
C VAL A 116 -12.11 -17.40 -48.10
N ALA A 117 -12.88 -17.96 -47.18
CA ALA A 117 -13.51 -19.27 -47.33
C ALA A 117 -14.46 -19.43 -48.54
N PRO A 118 -15.30 -18.44 -48.92
CA PRO A 118 -16.13 -18.54 -50.13
C PRO A 118 -15.31 -18.40 -51.41
N VAL A 119 -14.28 -17.54 -51.42
CA VAL A 119 -13.39 -17.37 -52.58
C VAL A 119 -12.58 -18.65 -52.83
N ALA A 120 -11.99 -19.22 -51.78
CA ALA A 120 -11.27 -20.49 -51.88
C ALA A 120 -12.17 -21.65 -52.35
N ARG A 121 -13.43 -21.69 -51.91
CA ARG A 121 -14.42 -22.68 -52.39
C ARG A 121 -14.83 -22.47 -53.84
N SER A 122 -14.95 -21.23 -54.29
CA SER A 122 -15.22 -20.92 -55.71
C SER A 122 -14.07 -21.42 -56.58
N VAL A 123 -12.83 -21.07 -56.20
CA VAL A 123 -11.62 -21.48 -56.94
C VAL A 123 -11.49 -23.00 -56.99
N LEU A 124 -11.73 -23.71 -55.88
CA LEU A 124 -11.71 -25.18 -55.88
C LEU A 124 -12.78 -25.77 -56.81
N ARG A 125 -14.01 -25.23 -56.80
CA ARG A 125 -15.09 -25.69 -57.67
C ARG A 125 -14.79 -25.43 -59.14
N ASP A 126 -14.18 -24.29 -59.46
CA ASP A 126 -13.79 -23.96 -60.84
C ASP A 126 -12.65 -24.87 -61.33
N ILE A 127 -11.75 -25.30 -60.44
CA ILE A 127 -10.70 -26.29 -60.74
C ILE A 127 -11.29 -27.69 -60.95
N ASP A 128 -12.19 -28.14 -60.07
CA ASP A 128 -12.82 -29.47 -60.18
C ASP A 128 -13.79 -29.55 -61.38
N GLY A 129 -14.46 -28.45 -61.74
CA GLY A 129 -15.31 -28.36 -62.93
C GLY A 129 -14.54 -28.26 -64.26
N ALA A 130 -13.24 -27.97 -64.21
CA ALA A 130 -12.36 -27.87 -65.37
C ALA A 130 -11.61 -29.18 -65.68
N MET A 131 -11.75 -30.24 -64.86
CA MET A 131 -11.26 -31.58 -65.18
C MET A 131 -12.38 -32.45 -65.80
N PRO A 132 -12.29 -32.82 -67.08
CA PRO A 132 -13.22 -33.75 -67.73
C PRO A 132 -13.03 -35.21 -67.31
#